data_AF-A0A3D3NE76-F1
#
_entry.id   AF-A0A3D3NE76-F1
#
_cell.length_a   1.000
_cell.length_b   1.000
_cell.length_c   1.000
_cell.angle_alpha   90.00
_cell.angle_beta   90.00
_cell.angle_gamma   90.00
#
_symmetry.space_group_name_H-M   'P 1'
#
loop_
_entity.id
_entity.type
_entity.pdbx_description
1 polymer ?
#
loop_
_entity_poly.entity_id
_entity_poly.type
_entity_poly.pdbx_seq_one_letter_code
_entity_poly.pdbx_strand_id
1 'polypeptide(L)'
;MLWLLGSLSGFHRLPFDATLVAQEFPPPYTLATFHAAARSLGLKTGTAPLPKADWNMLPLPAIAFLRSLPQTTADPSGTPADPATASTAPAAPSTTDSVASHTP
;
A
#
# COMPACT_ATOMS: atom_id res chain seq x y z
N MET A 1 -5.72 -4.99 7.84
CA MET A 1 -4.94 -6.21 8.15
C MET A 1 -4.55 -6.29 9.63
N LEU A 2 -3.87 -5.26 10.17
CA LEU A 2 -3.33 -5.26 11.54
C LEU A 2 -4.34 -5.61 12.63
N TRP A 3 -5.56 -5.06 12.57
CA TRP A 3 -6.64 -5.38 13.51
C TRP A 3 -6.97 -6.88 13.58
N LEU A 4 -7.09 -7.51 12.41
CA LEU A 4 -7.40 -8.94 12.33
C LEU A 4 -6.26 -9.78 12.92
N LEU A 5 -5.02 -9.41 12.63
CA LEU A 5 -3.83 -10.09 13.12
C LEU A 5 -3.70 -9.97 14.65
N GLY A 6 -3.99 -8.80 15.21
CA GLY A 6 -4.02 -8.59 16.66
C GLY A 6 -5.11 -9.39 17.35
N SER A 7 -6.31 -9.48 16.76
CA SER A 7 -7.40 -10.31 17.28
C SER A 7 -7.03 -11.80 17.33
N LEU A 8 -6.47 -12.34 16.23
CA LEU A 8 -6.00 -13.73 16.19
C LEU A 8 -4.85 -13.98 17.17
N SER A 9 -3.91 -13.04 17.26
CA SER A 9 -2.77 -13.17 18.17
C SER A 9 -3.20 -13.17 19.63
N GLY A 10 -4.18 -12.32 20.00
CA GLY A 10 -4.77 -12.32 21.33
C GLY A 10 -5.46 -13.65 21.66
N PHE A 11 -6.22 -14.21 20.71
CA PHE A 11 -6.88 -15.50 20.88
C PHE A 11 -5.88 -16.67 21.05
N HIS A 12 -4.82 -16.69 20.25
CA HIS A 12 -3.79 -17.73 20.29
C HIS A 12 -2.66 -17.45 21.32
N ARG A 13 -2.76 -16.37 22.10
CA ARG A 13 -1.76 -15.92 23.08
C ARG A 13 -0.35 -15.74 22.50
N LEU A 14 -0.27 -15.21 21.28
CA LEU A 14 0.99 -14.95 20.58
C LEU A 14 1.47 -13.52 20.84
N PRO A 15 2.80 -13.29 20.94
CA PRO A 15 3.34 -11.94 21.04
C PRO A 15 3.12 -11.20 19.72
N PHE A 16 2.30 -10.14 19.75
CA PHE A 16 1.97 -9.35 18.57
C PHE A 16 2.27 -7.88 18.83
N ASP A 17 3.04 -7.27 17.93
CA ASP A 17 3.30 -5.84 17.88
C ASP A 17 2.87 -5.29 16.52
N ALA A 18 1.87 -4.42 16.52
CA ALA A 18 1.32 -3.85 15.30
C ALA A 18 2.33 -2.94 14.56
N THR A 19 3.21 -2.25 15.30
CA THR A 19 4.20 -1.34 14.72
C THR A 19 5.27 -2.15 14.01
N LEU A 20 5.76 -3.22 14.64
CA LEU A 20 6.75 -4.11 14.04
C LEU A 20 6.20 -4.79 12.78
N VAL A 21 4.97 -5.31 12.84
CA VAL A 21 4.32 -5.92 11.67
C VAL A 21 4.11 -4.89 10.54
N ALA A 22 3.76 -3.64 10.86
CA ALA A 22 3.61 -2.60 9.85
C ALA A 22 4.94 -2.22 9.18
N GLN A 23 6.05 -2.33 9.90
CA GLN A 23 7.40 -2.11 9.36
C GLN A 23 7.90 -3.29 8.52
N GLU A 24 7.68 -4.53 8.98
CA GLU A 24 8.12 -5.75 8.29
C GLU A 24 7.30 -6.02 7.03
N PHE A 25 6.00 -5.69 7.07
CA PHE A 25 5.07 -5.86 5.96
C PHE A 25 4.55 -4.50 5.49
N PRO A 26 5.36 -3.76 4.69
CA PRO A 26 4.91 -2.50 4.14
C PRO A 26 3.69 -2.70 3.21
N PRO A 27 2.87 -1.66 3.00
CA PRO A 27 1.80 -1.71 2.00
C PRO A 27 2.34 -2.15 0.64
N PRO A 28 1.62 -3.01 -0.13
CA PRO A 28 0.18 -3.25 -0.14
C PRO A 28 -0.32 -4.39 0.77
N TYR A 29 -1.39 -4.13 1.53
CA TYR A 29 -2.03 -5.11 2.41
C TYR A 29 -2.94 -6.07 1.65
N THR A 30 -2.34 -7.06 1.00
CA THR A 30 -3.07 -8.14 0.32
C THR A 30 -3.29 -9.35 1.23
N LEU A 31 -4.12 -10.29 0.81
CA LEU A 31 -4.35 -11.55 1.52
C LEU A 31 -3.06 -12.40 1.61
N ALA A 32 -2.20 -12.33 0.59
CA ALA A 32 -0.89 -12.99 0.61
C ALA A 32 0.02 -12.42 1.71
N THR A 33 0.07 -11.08 1.83
CA THR A 33 0.81 -10.39 2.89
C THR A 33 0.28 -10.76 4.28
N PHE A 34 -1.04 -10.90 4.42
CA PHE A 34 -1.65 -11.35 5.67
C PHE A 34 -1.20 -12.76 6.06
N HIS A 35 -1.22 -13.72 5.13
CA HIS A 35 -0.74 -15.07 5.40
C HIS A 35 0.74 -15.12 5.75
N ALA A 36 1.57 -14.28 5.11
CA ALA A 36 2.99 -14.20 5.42
C ALA A 36 3.22 -13.70 6.86
N ALA A 37 2.56 -12.60 7.25
CA ALA A 37 2.67 -12.05 8.61
C ALA A 37 2.11 -13.01 9.67
N ALA A 38 0.96 -13.65 9.40
CA ALA A 38 0.38 -14.63 10.30
C ALA A 38 1.33 -15.82 10.52
N ARG A 39 1.99 -16.30 9.46
CA ARG A 39 3.00 -17.36 9.57
C ARG A 39 4.23 -16.93 10.36
N SER A 40 4.68 -15.68 10.21
CA SER A 40 5.79 -15.10 11.01
C SER A 40 5.47 -15.11 12.50
N LEU A 41 4.21 -14.85 12.87
CA LEU A 41 3.71 -14.94 14.24
C LEU A 41 3.52 -16.39 14.76
N GLY A 42 3.63 -17.40 13.89
CA GLY A 42 3.40 -18.80 14.23
C GLY A 42 1.96 -19.29 14.03
N LEU A 43 1.09 -18.49 13.42
CA LEU A 43 -0.26 -18.91 13.03
C LEU A 43 -0.21 -19.79 11.78
N LYS A 44 -0.95 -20.89 11.81
CA LYS A 44 -1.16 -21.73 10.61
C LYS A 44 -2.34 -21.20 9.82
N THR A 45 -2.08 -20.40 8.79
CA THR A 45 -3.11 -19.86 7.89
C THR A 45 -3.04 -20.50 6.51
N GLY A 46 -4.20 -20.79 5.93
CA GLY A 46 -4.33 -21.31 4.56
C GLY A 46 -5.72 -21.03 4.01
N THR A 47 -5.87 -21.16 2.69
CA THR A 47 -7.17 -21.08 2.03
C THR A 47 -7.83 -22.46 2.06
N ALA A 48 -9.00 -22.56 2.65
CA ALA A 48 -9.86 -23.74 2.53
C ALA A 48 -11.11 -23.37 1.74
N PRO A 49 -11.54 -24.20 0.76
CA PRO A 49 -12.86 -24.02 0.16
C PRO A 49 -13.92 -24.18 1.25
N LEU A 50 -14.84 -23.22 1.33
CA LEU A 50 -15.95 -23.26 2.28
C LEU A 50 -16.86 -24.45 1.92
N PRO A 51 -17.00 -25.48 2.79
CA PRO A 51 -17.96 -26.53 2.57
C PRO A 51 -19.37 -25.93 2.59
N LYS A 52 -20.13 -26.14 1.52
CA LYS A 52 -21.47 -25.55 1.36
C LYS A 52 -22.49 -26.14 2.35
N ALA A 53 -22.21 -27.32 2.91
CA ALA A 53 -23.11 -28.09 3.76
C ALA A 53 -22.70 -28.11 5.25
N ASP A 54 -21.41 -28.23 5.57
CA ASP A 54 -20.95 -28.59 6.92
C ASP A 54 -20.10 -27.50 7.60
N TRP A 55 -20.74 -26.37 7.90
CA TRP A 55 -20.12 -25.27 8.67
C TRP A 55 -19.63 -25.70 10.05
N ASN A 56 -20.21 -26.75 10.61
CA ASN A 56 -19.88 -27.29 11.93
C ASN A 56 -18.53 -28.05 11.97
N MET A 57 -17.98 -28.43 10.80
CA MET A 57 -16.66 -29.08 10.73
C MET A 57 -15.50 -28.08 10.67
N LEU A 58 -15.78 -26.77 10.55
CA LEU A 58 -14.70 -25.78 10.48
C LEU A 58 -14.04 -25.64 11.85
N PRO A 59 -12.70 -25.74 11.92
CA PRO A 59 -11.98 -25.45 13.15
C PRO A 59 -12.18 -23.96 13.48
N LEU A 60 -12.87 -23.69 14.59
CA LEU A 60 -13.05 -22.35 15.11
C LEU A 60 -11.79 -21.92 15.90
N PRO A 61 -11.44 -20.62 15.88
CA PRO A 61 -12.10 -19.53 15.17
C PRO A 61 -11.77 -19.53 13.66
N ALA A 62 -12.80 -19.38 12.83
CA ALA A 62 -12.66 -19.27 11.37
C ALA A 62 -12.95 -17.85 10.90
N ILE A 63 -12.15 -17.35 9.95
CA ILE A 63 -12.31 -16.02 9.36
C ILE A 63 -12.65 -16.17 7.88
N ALA A 64 -13.74 -15.56 7.45
CA ALA A 64 -14.13 -15.50 6.04
C ALA A 64 -13.86 -14.09 5.48
N PHE A 65 -13.27 -14.04 4.29
CA PHE A 65 -13.12 -12.79 3.54
C PHE A 65 -14.28 -12.65 2.54
N LEU A 66 -14.89 -11.48 2.50
CA LEU A 66 -15.88 -11.15 1.48
C LEU A 66 -15.16 -10.94 0.14
N ARG A 67 -15.76 -11.46 -0.93
CA ARG A 67 -15.26 -11.20 -2.28
C ARG A 67 -15.46 -9.72 -2.60
N SER A 68 -14.38 -8.97 -2.74
CA SER A 68 -14.45 -7.62 -3.30
C SER A 68 -14.97 -7.73 -4.74
N LEU A 69 -16.13 -7.13 -5.01
CA LEU A 69 -16.52 -6.84 -6.37
C LEU A 69 -15.51 -5.84 -6.94
N PRO A 70 -15.08 -5.97 -8.20
CA PRO A 70 -14.21 -4.99 -8.81
C PRO A 70 -14.92 -3.64 -8.73
N GLN A 71 -14.41 -2.73 -7.89
CA GLN A 71 -14.77 -1.33 -8.00
C GLN A 71 -14.26 -0.92 -9.37
N THR A 72 -15.18 -0.68 -10.32
CA THR A 72 -14.89 0.13 -11.47
C THR A 72 -14.22 1.38 -10.95
N THR A 73 -12.91 1.47 -11.14
CA THR A 73 -12.15 2.70 -10.97
C THR A 73 -12.76 3.66 -11.98
N ALA A 74 -13.80 4.38 -11.56
CA ALA A 74 -14.23 5.60 -12.22
C ALA A 74 -13.04 6.53 -12.04
N ASP A 75 -12.19 6.51 -13.05
CA ASP A 75 -11.08 7.42 -13.27
C ASP A 75 -11.57 8.85 -12.98
N PRO A 76 -11.10 9.51 -11.90
CA PRO A 76 -11.28 10.93 -11.75
C PRO A 76 -10.07 11.62 -12.39
N SER A 77 -9.71 11.26 -13.63
CA SER A 77 -9.01 12.20 -14.51
C SER A 77 -10.05 13.18 -15.06
N GLY A 78 -10.72 13.87 -14.13
CA GLY A 78 -11.23 15.20 -14.37
C GLY A 78 -10.01 16.12 -14.40
N THR A 79 -9.36 16.17 -15.56
CA THR A 79 -8.40 17.19 -15.95
C THR A 79 -8.91 18.56 -15.46
N PRO A 80 -8.18 19.30 -14.60
CA PRO A 80 -8.38 20.72 -14.52
C PRO A 80 -7.79 21.29 -15.81
N ALA A 81 -8.62 21.35 -16.86
CA ALA A 81 -8.33 22.12 -18.06
C ALA A 81 -8.56 23.60 -17.72
N ASP A 82 -7.64 24.16 -16.93
CA ASP A 82 -7.46 25.60 -16.83
C ASP A 82 -6.29 25.96 -17.77
N PRO A 83 -6.52 26.67 -18.89
CA PRO A 83 -5.45 27.22 -19.70
C PRO A 83 -4.90 28.48 -19.03
N ALA A 84 -4.23 28.34 -17.88
CA ALA A 84 -3.40 29.37 -17.30
C ALA A 84 -2.05 29.40 -18.02
N THR A 85 -2.07 30.10 -19.16
CA THR A 85 -0.98 30.82 -19.82
C THR A 85 0.32 30.92 -19.00
N ALA A 86 1.29 30.13 -19.46
CA ALA A 86 2.65 30.53 -19.78
C ALA A 86 3.35 31.59 -18.89
N SER A 87 4.55 31.16 -18.47
CA SER A 87 5.79 31.92 -18.69
C SER A 87 6.13 33.01 -17.68
N THR A 88 6.85 32.55 -16.64
CA THR A 88 8.19 33.04 -16.26
C THR A 88 8.56 34.46 -16.67
N ALA A 89 8.69 35.30 -15.66
CA ALA A 89 9.27 36.64 -15.70
C ALA A 89 10.70 36.67 -16.32
N PRO A 90 11.11 37.80 -16.92
CA PRO A 90 12.31 37.88 -17.74
C PRO A 90 13.57 38.07 -16.88
N ALA A 91 14.62 37.30 -17.18
CA ALA A 91 15.97 37.59 -16.71
C ALA A 91 16.99 37.20 -17.79
N ALA A 92 17.26 38.15 -18.68
CA ALA A 92 18.55 38.26 -19.36
C ALA A 92 19.41 39.21 -18.49
N PRO A 93 20.74 39.03 -18.38
CA PRO A 93 21.62 39.17 -19.54
C PRO A 93 22.73 38.13 -19.70
N SER A 94 23.16 38.08 -20.95
CA SER A 94 24.20 37.28 -21.60
C SER A 94 25.59 37.34 -20.96
N THR A 95 26.14 36.15 -20.70
CA THR A 95 27.38 35.59 -21.25
C THR A 95 28.56 36.53 -21.59
N THR A 96 29.64 36.28 -20.85
CA THR A 96 31.07 36.28 -21.27
C THR A 96 31.74 37.63 -21.54
N ASP A 97 32.48 38.02 -20.51
CA ASP A 97 33.72 38.81 -20.58
C ASP A 97 34.67 38.18 -21.61
N SER A 98 34.91 38.89 -22.71
CA SER A 98 35.88 38.53 -23.74
C SER A 98 36.93 39.63 -23.82
N VAL A 99 38.10 39.27 -23.30
CA VAL A 99 39.43 39.89 -23.36
C VAL A 99 39.63 41.04 -24.38
N ALA A 100 39.99 42.20 -23.84
CA ALA A 100 40.62 43.28 -24.58
C ALA A 100 42.11 42.97 -24.80
N SER A 101 42.55 42.94 -26.05
CA SER A 101 43.96 43.15 -26.44
C SER A 101 44.02 43.58 -27.90
N HIS A 102 44.27 44.87 -28.14
CA HIS A 102 45.33 45.39 -29.02
C HIS A 102 45.22 46.94 -29.10
N THR A 103 46.11 47.75 -28.50
CA THR A 103 47.48 48.23 -28.90
C THR A 103 47.41 49.64 -29.55
N PRO A 104 48.54 50.36 -29.64
CA PRO A 104 49.05 51.38 -28.73
C PRO A 104 48.61 52.82 -29.05
#